data_AF-A0A963MTG9-F1
#
_entry.id   AF-A0A963MTG9-F1
#
_cell.length_a   1.000
_cell.length_b   1.000
_cell.length_c   1.000
_cell.angle_alpha   90.00
_cell.angle_beta   90.00
_cell.angle_gamma   90.00
#
_symmetry.space_group_name_H-M   'P 1'
#
loop_
_entity.id
_entity.type
_entity.pdbx_description
1 polymer ?
#
loop_
_entity_poly.entity_id
_entity_poly.type
_entity_poly.pdbx_seq_one_letter_code
_entity_poly.pdbx_strand_id
1 'polypeptide(L)'
;MGGTHQCYQTLTHCCWSDFLPVHVSGLCLRFLWLPRTKSGKTIMQKRATDTKINRGVLLGLAHMAAKQLRWDEDMRKCMQRRKTGKESCKDMSNTELLDWCWELKRMGAIIGIPHPPRRGGKSWDRPSGRQLGEIEQLALQIGWTDGLDDTRLNAFIERTTKIESIRFLMRWQATDVITGMRRWLKQKQQKQQEEE
;
A
#
# COMPACT_ATOMS: atom_id res chain seq x y z
N MET A 1 -3.51 48.51 0.82
CA MET A 1 -2.21 49.21 0.66
C MET A 1 -1.23 48.51 1.57
N GLY A 2 -0.46 47.59 0.98
CA GLY A 2 0.38 46.62 1.69
C GLY A 2 1.74 47.21 2.03
N GLY A 3 2.15 47.01 3.29
CA GLY A 3 3.50 47.29 3.78
C GLY A 3 4.47 46.21 3.32
N THR A 4 5.43 46.60 2.48
CA THR A 4 6.55 45.78 2.03
C THR A 4 7.60 45.68 3.12
N HIS A 5 7.79 44.49 3.69
CA HIS A 5 8.93 44.18 4.54
C HIS A 5 10.19 44.00 3.71
N GLN A 6 11.23 44.70 4.12
CA GLN A 6 12.51 44.82 3.44
C GLN A 6 13.45 43.66 3.79
N CYS A 7 14.13 43.19 2.76
CA CYS A 7 15.16 42.15 2.71
C CYS A 7 16.14 42.10 3.89
N TYR A 8 16.36 40.87 4.37
CA TYR A 8 17.52 40.45 5.14
C TYR A 8 18.76 40.32 4.22
N GLN A 9 19.86 40.97 4.58
CA GLN A 9 21.22 40.71 4.08
C GLN A 9 22.15 40.55 5.29
N THR A 10 22.59 39.32 5.56
CA THR A 10 23.96 38.79 5.36
C THR A 10 25.04 39.45 6.20
N LEU A 11 25.68 38.66 7.07
CA LEU A 11 27.14 38.40 7.13
C LEU A 11 27.54 37.88 8.52
N THR A 12 27.90 36.60 8.61
CA THR A 12 29.05 36.19 9.43
C THR A 12 29.67 34.95 8.79
N HIS A 13 30.86 35.19 8.22
CA HIS A 13 31.87 34.18 7.92
C HIS A 13 32.20 33.35 9.17
N CYS A 14 32.34 32.03 9.01
CA CYS A 14 33.30 31.27 9.79
C CYS A 14 33.99 30.28 8.85
N CYS A 15 35.30 30.43 8.84
CA CYS A 15 36.31 29.86 7.97
C CYS A 15 36.82 28.59 8.65
N TRP A 16 36.62 27.41 8.05
CA TRP A 16 37.34 26.19 8.42
C TRP A 16 37.89 25.58 7.14
N SER A 17 39.12 25.96 6.84
CA SER A 17 39.97 25.29 5.86
C SER A 17 40.78 24.19 6.55
N ASP A 18 41.17 23.22 5.72
CA ASP A 18 42.38 22.41 5.83
C ASP A 18 42.45 21.32 6.92
N PHE A 19 42.16 20.07 6.52
CA PHE A 19 43.04 18.93 6.84
C PHE A 19 42.84 17.77 5.85
N LEU A 20 43.66 17.76 4.80
CA LEU A 20 44.15 16.57 4.08
C LEU A 20 45.56 16.25 4.64
N PRO A 21 46.29 15.20 4.23
CA PRO A 21 45.94 13.90 3.63
C PRO A 21 46.69 12.73 4.31
N VAL A 22 46.34 11.44 4.09
CA VAL A 22 47.40 10.43 3.84
C VAL A 22 46.88 9.24 3.04
N HIS A 23 47.61 8.96 1.96
CA HIS A 23 47.50 7.83 1.06
C HIS A 23 48.20 6.62 1.70
N VAL A 24 47.51 5.47 1.82
CA VAL A 24 48.16 4.19 2.14
C VAL A 24 47.84 3.19 1.04
N SER A 25 48.83 3.02 0.17
CA SER A 25 48.93 1.94 -0.80
C SER A 25 49.42 0.68 -0.08
N GLY A 26 48.79 -0.47 -0.30
CA GLY A 26 49.30 -1.72 0.26
C GLY A 26 48.36 -2.89 0.07
N LEU A 27 48.62 -3.67 -0.98
CA LEU A 27 48.03 -4.98 -1.25
C LEU A 27 48.05 -5.86 0.00
N CYS A 28 46.90 -6.49 0.32
CA CYS A 28 46.89 -7.91 0.64
C CYS A 28 45.49 -8.48 0.36
N LEU A 29 45.32 -8.96 -0.87
CA LEU A 29 44.25 -9.90 -1.23
C LEU A 29 44.43 -11.16 -0.38
N ARG A 30 43.80 -11.19 0.79
CA ARG A 30 43.57 -12.43 1.53
C ARG A 30 42.12 -12.82 1.31
N PHE A 31 41.98 -13.64 0.28
CA PHE A 31 40.79 -14.37 -0.13
C PHE A 31 40.32 -15.25 1.04
N LEU A 32 39.64 -14.67 2.03
CA LEU A 32 38.95 -15.43 3.06
C LEU A 32 37.58 -15.81 2.50
N TRP A 33 37.51 -17.07 2.15
CA TRP A 33 36.38 -17.82 1.61
C TRP A 33 35.09 -17.55 2.42
N LEU A 34 34.29 -16.57 1.97
CA LEU A 34 32.87 -16.50 2.33
C LEU A 34 32.13 -17.59 1.54
N PRO A 35 31.24 -18.37 2.16
CA PRO A 35 30.44 -19.36 1.44
C PRO A 35 29.56 -18.65 0.42
N ARG A 36 29.99 -18.72 -0.85
CA ARG A 36 29.24 -18.27 -2.02
C ARG A 36 28.10 -19.25 -2.24
N THR A 37 26.89 -18.88 -1.84
CA THR A 37 25.69 -19.64 -2.24
C THR A 37 25.53 -19.57 -3.76
N LYS A 38 24.95 -20.61 -4.38
CA LYS A 38 24.85 -20.77 -5.86
C LYS A 38 24.20 -19.58 -6.61
N SER A 39 23.53 -18.65 -5.93
CA SER A 39 23.13 -17.36 -6.50
C SER A 39 23.95 -16.26 -5.82
N GLY A 40 24.78 -15.52 -6.54
CA GLY A 40 25.71 -14.50 -6.00
C GLY A 40 25.05 -13.28 -5.34
N LYS A 41 24.25 -13.48 -4.28
CA LYS A 41 23.65 -12.42 -3.45
C LYS A 41 24.12 -12.57 -2.02
N THR A 42 24.56 -11.47 -1.41
CA THR A 42 25.00 -11.41 -0.01
C THR A 42 23.85 -11.72 0.96
N ILE A 43 24.15 -12.44 2.05
CA ILE A 43 23.19 -12.85 3.09
C ILE A 43 22.44 -11.65 3.70
N MET A 44 23.04 -10.45 3.73
CA MET A 44 22.40 -9.21 4.17
C MET A 44 21.26 -8.74 3.25
N GLN A 45 21.37 -8.94 1.92
CA GLN A 45 20.30 -8.58 0.97
C GLN A 45 19.10 -9.54 1.07
N LYS A 46 19.32 -10.77 1.56
CA LYS A 46 18.27 -11.79 1.69
C LYS A 46 17.40 -11.61 2.94
N ARG A 47 17.83 -10.78 3.92
CA ARG A 47 17.15 -10.63 5.22
C ARG A 47 16.15 -9.47 5.30
N ALA A 48 16.15 -8.53 4.34
CA ALA A 48 15.32 -7.32 4.43
C ALA A 48 13.94 -7.41 3.75
N THR A 49 13.68 -8.42 2.90
CA THR A 49 12.46 -8.44 2.05
C THR A 49 11.75 -9.79 1.99
N ASP A 50 11.89 -10.66 2.99
CA ASP A 50 11.15 -11.93 3.04
C ASP A 50 10.23 -11.98 4.26
N THR A 51 9.35 -10.98 4.39
CA THR A 51 7.99 -11.34 4.79
C THR A 51 7.51 -12.30 3.71
N LYS A 52 7.35 -13.58 4.05
CA LYS A 52 7.01 -14.66 3.11
C LYS A 52 5.64 -14.39 2.47
N ILE A 53 5.62 -13.54 1.44
CA ILE A 53 4.45 -13.21 0.65
C ILE A 53 4.08 -14.49 -0.09
N ASN A 54 2.89 -15.02 0.17
CA ASN A 54 2.43 -16.22 -0.50
C ASN A 54 2.09 -15.89 -1.97
N ARG A 55 3.06 -16.13 -2.87
CA ARG A 55 2.94 -15.84 -4.31
C ARG A 55 1.72 -16.50 -4.94
N GLY A 56 1.36 -17.71 -4.52
CA GLY A 56 0.17 -18.40 -5.04
C GLY A 56 -1.13 -17.66 -4.72
N VAL A 57 -1.21 -17.07 -3.52
CA VAL A 57 -2.36 -16.24 -3.12
C VAL A 57 -2.44 -14.98 -3.98
N LEU A 58 -1.32 -14.30 -4.24
CA LEU A 58 -1.31 -13.09 -5.08
C LEU A 58 -1.74 -13.37 -6.53
N LEU A 59 -1.28 -14.49 -7.11
CA LEU A 59 -1.71 -14.92 -8.44
C LEU A 59 -3.22 -15.17 -8.47
N GLY A 60 -3.75 -15.89 -7.48
CA GLY A 60 -5.18 -16.13 -7.35
C GLY A 60 -5.98 -14.83 -7.22
N LEU A 61 -5.50 -13.87 -6.42
CA LEU A 61 -6.12 -12.56 -6.28
C LEU A 61 -6.12 -11.76 -7.59
N ALA A 62 -5.02 -11.76 -8.33
CA ALA A 62 -4.93 -11.06 -9.60
C ALA A 62 -5.93 -11.62 -10.64
N HIS A 63 -6.08 -12.94 -10.72
CA HIS A 63 -7.07 -13.57 -11.60
C HIS A 63 -8.51 -13.29 -11.14
N MET A 64 -8.77 -13.36 -9.83
CA MET A 64 -10.09 -13.03 -9.27
C MET A 64 -10.47 -11.57 -9.53
N ALA A 65 -9.52 -10.64 -9.36
CA ALA A 65 -9.73 -9.23 -9.63
C ALA A 65 -10.04 -8.95 -11.11
N ALA A 66 -9.28 -9.55 -12.03
CA ALA A 66 -9.54 -9.41 -13.46
C ALA A 66 -10.95 -9.89 -13.83
N LYS A 67 -11.42 -11.00 -13.21
CA LYS A 67 -12.81 -11.47 -13.36
C LYS A 67 -13.83 -10.49 -12.81
N GLN A 68 -13.58 -9.89 -11.64
CA GLN A 68 -14.47 -8.88 -11.05
C GLN A 68 -14.59 -7.63 -11.93
N LEU A 69 -13.50 -7.22 -12.58
CA LEU A 69 -13.46 -6.09 -13.50
C LEU A 69 -14.01 -6.43 -14.91
N ARG A 70 -14.43 -7.68 -15.14
CA ARG A 70 -14.91 -8.19 -16.45
C ARG A 70 -13.92 -7.97 -17.59
N TRP A 71 -12.62 -8.10 -17.30
CA TRP A 71 -11.59 -8.00 -18.31
C TRP A 71 -11.42 -9.31 -19.06
N ASP A 72 -11.28 -9.21 -20.37
CA ASP A 72 -10.83 -10.31 -21.20
C ASP A 72 -9.31 -10.50 -21.10
N GLU A 73 -8.81 -11.63 -21.57
CA GLU A 73 -7.40 -12.01 -21.49
C GLU A 73 -6.48 -11.00 -22.19
N ASP A 74 -6.88 -10.48 -23.34
CA ASP A 74 -6.10 -9.48 -24.09
C ASP A 74 -6.06 -8.12 -23.38
N MET A 75 -7.20 -7.68 -22.83
CA MET A 75 -7.27 -6.47 -22.02
C MET A 75 -6.38 -6.59 -20.79
N ARG A 76 -6.40 -7.76 -20.13
CA ARG A 76 -5.55 -8.05 -18.97
C ARG A 76 -4.06 -7.97 -19.34
N LYS A 77 -3.62 -8.59 -20.44
CA LYS A 77 -2.23 -8.54 -20.92
C LYS A 77 -1.80 -7.11 -21.27
N CYS A 78 -2.67 -6.36 -21.96
CA CYS A 78 -2.42 -4.96 -22.31
C CYS A 78 -2.18 -4.10 -21.06
N MET A 79 -3.05 -4.20 -20.06
CA MET A 79 -2.92 -3.44 -18.82
C MET A 79 -1.69 -3.85 -18.00
N GLN A 80 -1.33 -5.13 -18.00
CA GLN A 80 -0.11 -5.62 -17.36
C GLN A 80 1.15 -5.11 -18.03
N ARG A 81 1.19 -5.15 -19.36
CA ARG A 81 2.29 -4.61 -20.17
C ARG A 81 2.45 -3.11 -19.94
N ARG A 82 1.34 -2.36 -19.89
CA ARG A 82 1.35 -0.92 -19.59
C ARG A 82 1.92 -0.60 -18.21
N LYS A 83 1.60 -1.40 -17.19
CA LYS A 83 2.01 -1.13 -15.80
C LYS A 83 3.42 -1.64 -15.47
N THR A 84 3.75 -2.84 -15.90
CA THR A 84 4.96 -3.58 -15.46
C THR A 84 5.93 -3.90 -16.60
N GLY A 85 5.53 -3.70 -17.85
CA GLY A 85 6.28 -4.14 -19.03
C GLY A 85 6.14 -5.64 -19.34
N LYS A 86 5.40 -6.42 -18.55
CA LYS A 86 5.25 -7.87 -18.68
C LYS A 86 3.82 -8.27 -18.97
N GLU A 87 3.63 -9.34 -19.72
CA GLU A 87 2.29 -9.84 -20.10
C GLU A 87 1.78 -10.98 -19.22
N SER A 88 2.66 -11.56 -18.40
CA SER A 88 2.35 -12.71 -17.57
C SER A 88 2.62 -12.40 -16.11
N CYS A 89 1.64 -12.71 -15.25
CA CYS A 89 1.81 -12.64 -13.79
C CYS A 89 2.95 -13.55 -13.30
N LYS A 90 3.28 -14.62 -14.04
CA LYS A 90 4.33 -15.57 -13.67
C LYS A 90 5.72 -14.96 -13.82
N ASP A 91 5.90 -14.01 -14.73
CA ASP A 91 7.18 -13.35 -15.01
C ASP A 91 7.42 -12.12 -14.12
N MET A 92 6.37 -11.66 -13.43
CA MET A 92 6.46 -10.56 -12.47
C MET A 92 7.21 -10.98 -11.21
N SER A 93 8.06 -10.08 -10.70
CA SER A 93 8.67 -10.23 -9.38
C SER A 93 7.59 -10.15 -8.28
N ASN A 94 7.87 -10.61 -7.06
CA ASN A 94 6.87 -10.59 -5.98
C ASN A 94 6.42 -9.16 -5.63
N THR A 95 7.31 -8.18 -5.74
CA THR A 95 7.02 -6.77 -5.52
C THR A 95 6.13 -6.21 -6.64
N GLU A 96 6.50 -6.44 -7.90
CA GLU A 96 5.69 -6.06 -9.06
C GLU A 96 4.28 -6.68 -9.03
N LEU A 97 4.18 -7.94 -8.61
CA LEU A 97 2.90 -8.63 -8.51
C LEU A 97 2.01 -8.04 -7.39
N LEU A 98 2.62 -7.66 -6.27
CA LEU A 98 1.91 -6.97 -5.18
C LEU A 98 1.44 -5.59 -5.62
N ASP A 99 2.29 -4.82 -6.29
CA ASP A 99 1.95 -3.50 -6.86
C ASP A 99 0.84 -3.61 -7.92
N TRP A 100 0.86 -4.68 -8.72
CA TRP A 100 -0.19 -4.99 -9.68
C TRP A 100 -1.53 -5.27 -8.99
N CYS A 101 -1.54 -6.03 -7.89
CA CYS A 101 -2.75 -6.22 -7.08
C CYS A 101 -3.29 -4.87 -6.55
N TRP A 102 -2.41 -3.97 -6.10
CA TRP A 102 -2.82 -2.63 -5.66
C TRP A 102 -3.43 -1.79 -6.79
N GLU A 103 -2.87 -1.88 -8.00
CA GLU A 103 -3.45 -1.26 -9.18
C GLU A 103 -4.87 -1.77 -9.45
N LEU A 104 -5.05 -3.10 -9.47
CA LEU A 104 -6.36 -3.73 -9.68
C LEU A 104 -7.40 -3.27 -8.67
N LYS A 105 -6.98 -3.12 -7.40
CA LYS A 105 -7.83 -2.63 -6.34
C LYS A 105 -8.24 -1.16 -6.57
N ARG A 106 -7.30 -0.31 -6.99
CA ARG A 106 -7.60 1.09 -7.36
C ARG A 106 -8.56 1.21 -8.54
N MET A 107 -8.50 0.25 -9.47
CA MET A 107 -9.44 0.16 -10.59
C MET A 107 -10.83 -0.37 -10.19
N GLY A 108 -11.07 -0.66 -8.91
CA GLY A 108 -12.37 -1.05 -8.37
C GLY A 108 -12.53 -2.53 -8.04
N ALA A 109 -11.46 -3.33 -8.12
CA ALA A 109 -11.54 -4.73 -7.68
C ALA A 109 -11.69 -4.84 -6.16
N ILE A 110 -12.64 -5.66 -5.71
CA ILE A 110 -12.87 -5.94 -4.30
C ILE A 110 -11.98 -7.13 -3.90
N ILE A 111 -10.70 -6.84 -3.69
CA ILE A 111 -9.69 -7.83 -3.30
C ILE A 111 -9.02 -7.47 -1.96
N GLY A 112 -8.86 -8.48 -1.12
CA GLY A 112 -8.11 -8.38 0.14
C GLY A 112 -6.63 -8.65 -0.10
N ILE A 113 -5.85 -7.61 -0.40
CA ILE A 113 -4.40 -7.73 -0.57
C ILE A 113 -3.79 -8.07 0.80
N PRO A 114 -2.92 -9.11 0.90
CA PRO A 114 -2.30 -9.46 2.17
C PRO A 114 -1.38 -8.34 2.65
N HIS A 115 -1.77 -7.67 3.73
CA HIS A 115 -0.91 -6.72 4.43
C HIS A 115 -0.02 -7.49 5.41
N PRO A 116 1.17 -6.97 5.78
CA PRO A 116 1.87 -7.45 6.95
C PRO A 116 0.90 -7.51 8.14
N PRO A 117 0.98 -8.55 8.99
CA PRO A 117 0.01 -8.75 10.07
C PRO A 117 -0.05 -7.49 10.92
N ARG A 118 -1.20 -6.81 10.87
CA ARG A 118 -1.46 -5.63 11.69
C ARG A 118 -1.42 -6.05 13.16
N ARG A 119 -0.86 -5.24 14.06
CA ARG A 119 -0.92 -5.54 15.51
C ARG A 119 -2.40 -5.70 15.92
N GLY A 120 -2.76 -6.85 16.45
CA GLY A 120 -4.16 -7.25 16.68
C GLY A 120 -4.31 -8.74 16.36
N GLY A 121 -4.67 -9.53 17.36
CA GLY A 121 -4.74 -10.99 17.24
C GLY A 121 -5.74 -11.46 16.19
N LYS A 122 -5.57 -12.70 15.73
CA LYS A 122 -6.59 -13.42 14.96
C LYS A 122 -7.74 -13.79 15.90
N SER A 123 -8.69 -12.87 16.10
CA SER A 123 -9.94 -13.19 16.80
C SER A 123 -10.85 -14.03 15.91
N TRP A 124 -11.61 -14.95 16.51
CA TRP A 124 -12.54 -15.84 15.82
C TRP A 124 -13.62 -15.08 15.02
N ASP A 125 -14.06 -13.94 15.53
CA ASP A 125 -15.12 -13.14 14.91
C ASP A 125 -14.59 -11.89 14.15
N ARG A 126 -13.37 -11.99 13.62
CA ARG A 126 -12.79 -10.92 12.81
C ARG A 126 -13.57 -10.77 11.49
N PRO A 127 -13.81 -9.53 11.01
CA PRO A 127 -14.41 -9.27 9.71
C PRO A 127 -13.69 -10.03 8.60
N SER A 128 -14.47 -10.58 7.67
CA SER A 128 -13.94 -11.25 6.50
C SER A 128 -13.09 -10.29 5.66
N GLY A 129 -12.06 -10.81 5.00
CA GLY A 129 -11.25 -10.03 4.06
C GLY A 129 -12.10 -9.37 2.96
N ARG A 130 -13.25 -9.98 2.60
CA ARG A 130 -14.22 -9.38 1.67
C ARG A 130 -14.91 -8.15 2.27
N GLN A 131 -15.34 -8.23 3.53
CA GLN A 131 -15.98 -7.11 4.22
C GLN A 131 -14.99 -5.95 4.41
N LEU A 132 -13.76 -6.25 4.81
CA LEU A 132 -12.71 -5.23 4.93
C LEU A 132 -12.38 -4.59 3.58
N GLY A 133 -12.24 -5.39 2.52
CA GLY A 133 -12.03 -4.87 1.17
C GLY A 133 -13.18 -3.99 0.69
N GLU A 134 -14.41 -4.32 1.05
CA GLU A 134 -15.58 -3.51 0.73
C GLU A 134 -15.60 -2.17 1.49
N ILE A 135 -15.31 -2.17 2.79
CA ILE A 135 -15.18 -0.95 3.59
C ILE A 135 -14.12 -0.02 2.99
N GLU A 136 -13.00 -0.58 2.58
CA GLU A 136 -11.91 0.19 1.96
C GLU A 136 -12.32 0.79 0.61
N GLN A 137 -13.04 0.04 -0.22
CA GLN A 137 -13.56 0.57 -1.49
C GLN A 137 -14.56 1.72 -1.27
N LEU A 138 -15.46 1.59 -0.29
CA LEU A 138 -16.39 2.67 0.07
C LEU A 138 -15.64 3.89 0.59
N ALA A 139 -14.59 3.70 1.40
CA ALA A 139 -13.74 4.78 1.89
C ALA A 139 -13.06 5.53 0.72
N LEU A 140 -12.50 4.79 -0.25
CA LEU A 140 -11.90 5.38 -1.46
C LEU A 140 -12.91 6.19 -2.28
N GLN A 141 -14.14 5.68 -2.47
CA GLN A 141 -15.18 6.40 -3.20
C GLN A 141 -15.61 7.71 -2.51
N ILE A 142 -15.52 7.77 -1.18
CA ILE A 142 -15.79 8.98 -0.39
C ILE A 142 -14.64 9.99 -0.47
N GLY A 143 -13.44 9.55 -0.90
CA GLY A 143 -12.23 10.35 -0.99
C GLY A 143 -11.25 10.14 0.18
N TRP A 144 -11.39 9.07 0.94
CA TRP A 144 -10.47 8.72 2.03
C TRP A 144 -9.35 7.83 1.51
N THR A 145 -8.16 8.41 1.31
CA THR A 145 -7.03 7.76 0.63
C THR A 145 -6.13 6.92 1.54
N ASP A 146 -6.21 7.14 2.87
CA ASP A 146 -5.37 6.43 3.84
C ASP A 146 -5.87 4.98 4.12
N GLY A 147 -6.92 4.57 3.41
CA GLY A 147 -7.46 3.22 3.44
C GLY A 147 -8.11 2.86 4.78
N LEU A 148 -7.86 1.64 5.26
CA LEU A 148 -8.50 1.09 6.46
C LEU A 148 -8.06 1.76 7.78
N ASP A 149 -6.93 2.48 7.81
CA ASP A 149 -6.41 3.12 9.02
C ASP A 149 -6.69 4.63 9.07
N ASP A 150 -7.49 5.17 8.15
CA ASP A 150 -7.84 6.59 8.12
C ASP A 150 -8.58 7.01 9.39
N THR A 151 -8.17 8.13 9.99
CA THR A 151 -8.85 8.76 11.14
C THR A 151 -10.33 9.04 10.90
N ARG A 152 -10.72 9.44 9.68
CA ARG A 152 -12.11 9.74 9.31
C ARG A 152 -12.95 8.46 9.25
N LEU A 153 -12.36 7.37 8.76
CA LEU A 153 -12.98 6.07 8.77
C LEU A 153 -13.18 5.55 10.19
N ASN A 154 -12.16 5.68 11.05
CA ASN A 154 -12.27 5.29 12.46
C ASN A 154 -13.37 6.10 13.18
N ALA A 155 -13.46 7.42 12.97
CA ALA A 155 -14.54 8.23 13.52
C ALA A 155 -15.94 7.79 13.03
N PHE A 156 -16.05 7.38 11.76
CA PHE A 156 -17.29 6.82 11.22
C PHE A 156 -17.66 5.47 11.84
N ILE A 157 -16.67 4.62 12.10
CA ILE A 157 -16.88 3.33 12.76
C ILE A 157 -17.32 3.57 14.20
N GLU A 158 -16.61 4.43 14.93
CA GLU A 158 -16.89 4.75 16.32
C GLU A 158 -18.32 5.28 16.52
N ARG A 159 -18.78 6.22 15.69
CA ARG A 159 -20.17 6.71 15.77
C ARG A 159 -21.22 5.61 15.53
N THR A 160 -20.89 4.62 14.70
CA THR A 160 -21.84 3.58 14.23
C THR A 160 -21.88 2.38 15.18
N THR A 161 -20.72 1.90 15.62
CA THR A 161 -20.57 0.64 16.36
C THR A 161 -20.03 0.82 17.77
N LYS A 162 -19.67 2.04 18.17
CA LYS A 162 -19.03 2.38 19.46
C LYS A 162 -17.66 1.75 19.66
N ILE A 163 -16.99 1.41 18.56
CA ILE A 163 -15.62 0.88 18.56
C ILE A 163 -14.67 1.92 17.97
N GLU A 164 -13.58 2.19 18.68
CA GLU A 164 -12.60 3.23 18.32
C GLU A 164 -11.87 2.98 17.00
N SER A 165 -11.65 1.71 16.62
CA SER A 165 -10.86 1.37 15.44
C SER A 165 -11.36 0.14 14.71
N ILE A 166 -11.19 0.15 13.38
CA ILE A 166 -11.47 -1.01 12.52
C ILE A 166 -10.76 -2.30 12.96
N ARG A 167 -9.67 -2.16 13.73
CA ARG A 167 -8.85 -3.28 14.20
C ARG A 167 -9.60 -4.16 15.20
N PHE A 168 -10.51 -3.57 15.96
CA PHE A 168 -11.32 -4.22 17.00
C PHE A 168 -12.74 -4.56 16.52
N LEU A 169 -13.05 -4.25 15.26
CA LEU A 169 -14.36 -4.50 14.68
C LEU A 169 -14.64 -6.01 14.60
N MET A 170 -15.89 -6.40 14.87
CA MET A 170 -16.39 -7.76 14.69
C MET A 170 -17.12 -7.95 13.35
N ARG A 171 -17.32 -9.20 12.91
CA ARG A 171 -17.92 -9.53 11.60
C ARG A 171 -19.33 -8.97 11.40
N TRP A 172 -20.16 -9.02 12.44
CA TRP A 172 -21.52 -8.49 12.41
C TRP A 172 -21.49 -6.95 12.33
N GLN A 173 -20.68 -6.30 13.16
CA GLN A 173 -20.47 -4.84 13.13
C GLN A 173 -19.94 -4.33 11.79
N ALA A 174 -19.08 -5.10 11.12
CA ALA A 174 -18.62 -4.75 9.77
C ALA A 174 -19.77 -4.68 8.76
N THR A 175 -20.82 -5.49 8.93
CA THR A 175 -22.01 -5.45 8.07
C THR A 175 -22.81 -4.17 8.29
N ASP A 176 -22.90 -3.71 9.55
CA ASP A 176 -23.55 -2.45 9.90
C ASP A 176 -22.79 -1.25 9.32
N VAL A 177 -21.45 -1.27 9.44
CA VAL A 177 -20.58 -0.24 8.85
C VAL A 177 -20.73 -0.17 7.33
N ILE A 178 -20.68 -1.31 6.64
CA ILE A 178 -20.88 -1.37 5.17
C ILE A 178 -22.24 -0.78 4.79
N THR A 179 -23.30 -1.17 5.49
CA THR A 179 -24.67 -0.69 5.23
C THR A 179 -24.77 0.82 5.47
N GLY A 180 -24.18 1.33 6.55
CA GLY A 180 -24.13 2.75 6.86
C GLY A 180 -23.36 3.56 5.82
N MET A 181 -22.19 3.06 5.38
CA MET A 181 -21.36 3.74 4.38
C MET A 181 -22.06 3.81 3.03
N ARG A 182 -22.70 2.73 2.58
CA ARG A 182 -23.50 2.72 1.34
C ARG A 182 -24.63 3.75 1.36
N ARG A 183 -25.35 3.86 2.49
CA ARG A 183 -26.42 4.86 2.68
C ARG A 183 -25.87 6.27 2.61
N TRP A 184 -24.76 6.54 3.30
CA TRP A 184 -24.15 7.86 3.31
C TRP A 184 -23.61 8.27 1.94
N LEU A 185 -23.00 7.34 1.22
CA LEU A 185 -22.52 7.58 -0.15
C LEU A 185 -23.67 7.93 -1.10
N LYS A 186 -24.80 7.22 -1.00
CA LYS A 186 -26.03 7.55 -1.75
C LYS A 186 -26.54 8.95 -1.42
N GLN A 187 -26.54 9.35 -0.15
CA GLN A 187 -26.94 10.70 0.26
C GLN A 187 -26.01 11.79 -0.32
N LYS A 188 -24.69 11.55 -0.33
CA LYS A 188 -23.74 12.51 -0.94
C LYS A 188 -23.98 12.65 -2.45
N GLN A 189 -24.23 11.55 -3.15
CA GLN A 189 -24.52 11.56 -4.58
C GLN A 189 -25.81 12.30 -4.91
N GLN A 190 -26.89 12.09 -4.13
CA GLN A 190 -28.16 12.81 -4.31
C GLN A 190 -27.97 14.31 -4.12
N LYS A 191 -27.26 14.73 -3.08
CA LYS A 191 -26.98 16.15 -2.83
C LYS A 191 -26.18 16.80 -3.96
N GLN A 192 -25.21 16.07 -4.54
CA GLN A 192 -24.43 16.58 -5.67
C GLN A 192 -25.28 16.77 -6.94
N GLN A 193 -26.29 15.91 -7.16
CA GLN A 193 -27.20 16.01 -8.31
C GLN A 193 -28.20 17.16 -8.19
N GLU A 194 -28.49 17.65 -6.98
CA GLU A 194 -29.41 18.78 -6.76
C GLU A 194 -28.73 20.14 -6.92
N GLU A 195 -27.39 20.18 -6.88
CA GLU A 195 -26.58 21.40 -7.00
C GLU A 195 -26.11 21.68 -8.45
N GLU A 196 -26.34 20.73 -9.38
CA GLU A 196 -26.11 20.86 -10.84
C GLU A 196 -27.41 21.21 -11.59
#